data_AF-F3CFT7-F1
#
_entry.id   AF-F3CFT7-F1
#
_cell.length_a   1.000
_cell.length_b   1.000
_cell.length_c   1.000
_cell.angle_alpha   90.00
_cell.angle_beta   90.00
_cell.angle_gamma   90.00
#
_symmetry.space_group_name_H-M   'P 1'
#
loop_
_entity.id
_entity.type
_entity.pdbx_description
1 polymer ?
#
loop_
_entity_poly.entity_id
_entity_poly.type
_entity_poly.pdbx_seq_one_letter_code
_entity_poly.pdbx_strand_id
1 'polypeptide(L)'
;MGGLFDSFFIGGFECASHRRRDGVRLDLLGSTGHDRWAPEDFAAMAEHGIRTVRDGMRWHLIETSPNCYDWSSFLPMLRAARLQSVCLG
;
A
#
# COMPACT_ATOMS: atom_id res chain seq x y z
N MET A 1 -21.03 -10.97 -9.43
CA MET A 1 -21.59 -9.68 -8.97
C MET A 1 -20.41 -8.74 -8.77
N GLY A 2 -20.22 -7.76 -9.66
CA GLY A 2 -19.13 -6.78 -9.54
C GLY A 2 -19.68 -5.48 -8.98
N GLY A 3 -19.45 -5.23 -7.70
CA GLY A 3 -19.62 -3.91 -7.09
C GLY A 3 -18.34 -3.08 -7.23
N LEU A 4 -18.40 -1.78 -6.94
CA LEU A 4 -17.21 -0.92 -6.90
C LEU A 4 -16.21 -1.36 -5.81
N PHE A 5 -16.71 -2.03 -4.77
CA PHE A 5 -15.94 -2.53 -3.63
C PHE A 5 -16.20 -4.03 -3.44
N ASP A 6 -15.17 -4.76 -3.02
CA ASP A 6 -15.16 -6.22 -2.80
C ASP A 6 -15.50 -6.61 -1.36
N SER A 7 -15.67 -5.63 -0.47
CA SER A 7 -16.15 -5.82 0.91
C SER A 7 -16.94 -4.59 1.39
N PHE A 8 -17.76 -4.79 2.43
CA PHE A 8 -18.51 -3.70 3.05
C PHE A 8 -17.59 -2.69 3.77
N PHE A 9 -16.57 -3.18 4.46
CA PHE A 9 -15.54 -2.36 5.08
C PHE A 9 -14.40 -2.09 4.11
N ILE A 10 -13.82 -0.89 4.21
CA ILE A 10 -12.57 -0.52 3.53
C ILE A 10 -11.47 -0.48 4.58
N GLY A 11 -10.44 -1.29 4.40
CA GLY A 11 -9.24 -1.29 5.24
C GLY A 11 -8.18 -0.34 4.71
N GLY A 12 -7.10 -0.17 5.47
CA GLY A 12 -5.94 0.56 5.01
C GLY A 12 -4.81 0.51 6.03
N PHE A 13 -3.60 0.78 5.54
CA PHE A 13 -2.42 0.96 6.36
C PHE A 13 -2.00 2.43 6.31
N GLU A 14 -1.34 2.90 7.38
CA GLU A 14 -0.81 4.27 7.39
C GLU A 14 0.25 4.39 6.29
N CYS A 15 0.05 5.35 5.38
CA CYS A 15 0.87 5.51 4.20
C CYS A 15 1.43 6.93 3.96
N ALA A 16 1.48 7.79 4.99
CA ALA A 16 1.98 9.14 4.83
C ALA A 16 3.48 9.12 4.48
N SER A 17 3.80 9.80 3.37
CA SER A 17 5.17 9.90 2.89
C SER A 17 5.68 11.36 2.79
N HIS A 18 4.95 12.33 3.32
CA HIS A 18 5.27 13.76 3.12
C HIS A 18 6.53 14.21 3.88
N ARG A 19 7.13 15.32 3.43
CA ARG A 19 8.15 16.03 4.20
C ARG A 19 7.48 17.00 5.16
N ARG A 20 7.82 16.91 6.44
CA ARG A 20 7.39 17.85 7.47
C ARG A 20 8.16 19.16 7.36
N ARG A 21 7.71 20.19 8.10
CA ARG A 21 8.33 21.52 8.11
C ARG A 21 9.78 21.53 8.63
N ASP A 22 10.15 20.53 9.41
CA ASP A 22 11.52 20.31 9.92
C ASP A 22 12.46 19.65 8.87
N GLY A 23 11.96 19.39 7.66
CA GLY A 23 12.72 18.77 6.57
C GLY A 23 12.74 17.25 6.59
N VAL A 24 12.28 16.62 7.69
CA VAL A 24 12.22 15.16 7.82
C VAL A 24 11.12 14.61 6.93
N ARG A 25 11.47 13.61 6.11
CA ARG A 25 10.48 12.84 5.34
C ARG A 25 9.91 11.75 6.23
N LEU A 26 8.58 11.70 6.31
CA LEU A 26 7.89 10.50 6.77
C LEU A 26 7.94 9.45 5.66
N ASP A 27 8.11 8.20 6.02
CA ASP A 27 7.83 7.06 5.17
C ASP A 27 7.17 6.00 6.04
N LEU A 28 5.86 6.15 6.24
CA LEU A 28 5.16 5.31 7.21
C LEU A 28 4.99 3.87 6.74
N LEU A 29 4.89 3.61 5.43
CA LEU A 29 5.00 2.27 4.85
C LEU A 29 6.30 1.57 5.26
N GLY A 30 7.44 2.25 5.10
CA GLY A 30 8.74 1.71 5.49
C GLY A 30 8.92 1.61 7.01
N SER A 31 8.45 2.61 7.76
CA SER A 31 8.67 2.66 9.22
C SER A 31 7.82 1.67 10.01
N THR A 32 6.63 1.32 9.53
CA THR A 32 5.78 0.27 10.11
C THR A 32 6.15 -1.11 9.58
N GLY A 33 6.96 -1.18 8.52
CA GLY A 33 7.33 -2.42 7.84
C GLY A 33 6.23 -2.98 6.95
N HIS A 34 5.17 -2.23 6.67
CA HIS A 34 4.09 -2.67 5.78
C HIS A 34 4.61 -3.04 4.39
N ASP A 35 5.64 -2.36 3.89
CA ASP A 35 6.26 -2.70 2.61
C ASP A 35 6.90 -4.09 2.58
N ARG A 36 7.38 -4.57 3.73
CA ARG A 36 7.96 -5.89 3.93
C ARG A 36 6.92 -6.95 4.22
N TRP A 37 5.91 -6.62 5.03
CA TRP A 37 4.90 -7.54 5.57
C TRP A 37 3.57 -7.49 4.82
N ALA A 38 3.51 -6.82 3.66
CA ALA A 38 2.32 -6.72 2.84
C ALA A 38 1.59 -8.07 2.60
N PRO A 39 2.27 -9.20 2.33
CA PRO A 39 1.59 -10.49 2.18
C PRO A 39 0.81 -10.91 3.42
N GLU A 40 1.42 -10.81 4.60
CA GLU A 40 0.82 -11.16 5.88
C GLU A 40 -0.28 -10.18 6.28
N ASP A 41 -0.04 -8.89 6.06
CA ASP A 41 -0.98 -7.80 6.34
C ASP A 41 -2.28 -7.94 5.51
N PHE A 42 -2.15 -8.22 4.21
CA PHE A 42 -3.31 -8.47 3.36
C PHE A 42 -4.00 -9.80 3.65
N ALA A 43 -3.23 -10.84 4.06
CA ALA A 43 -3.82 -12.11 4.47
C ALA A 43 -4.71 -11.91 5.72
N ALA A 44 -4.22 -11.18 6.73
CA ALA A 44 -4.98 -10.87 7.94
C ALA A 44 -6.26 -10.07 7.63
N MET A 45 -6.19 -9.09 6.73
CA MET A 45 -7.39 -8.37 6.28
C MET A 45 -8.40 -9.30 5.60
N ALA A 46 -7.93 -10.17 4.70
CA ALA A 46 -8.78 -11.11 3.99
C ALA A 46 -9.46 -12.12 4.93
N GLU A 47 -8.76 -12.58 5.99
CA GLU A 47 -9.31 -13.44 7.05
C GLU A 47 -10.46 -12.76 7.80
N HIS A 48 -10.39 -11.44 7.98
CA HIS A 48 -11.45 -10.64 8.60
C HIS A 48 -12.52 -10.15 7.60
N GLY A 49 -12.48 -10.62 6.34
CA GLY A 49 -13.45 -10.26 5.31
C GLY A 49 -13.30 -8.84 4.74
N ILE A 50 -12.16 -8.18 5.00
CA ILE A 50 -11.80 -6.90 4.41
C ILE A 50 -11.05 -7.19 3.11
N ARG A 51 -11.70 -6.91 1.97
CA ARG A 51 -11.17 -7.19 0.62
C ARG A 51 -11.00 -5.93 -0.23
N THR A 52 -11.46 -4.78 0.25
CA THR A 52 -11.14 -3.47 -0.33
C THR A 52 -10.22 -2.73 0.61
N VAL A 53 -9.04 -2.36 0.13
CA VAL A 53 -7.99 -1.74 0.94
C VAL A 53 -7.45 -0.51 0.23
N ARG A 54 -7.36 0.60 0.95
CA ARG A 54 -6.68 1.80 0.50
C ARG A 54 -5.24 1.77 1.00
N ASP A 55 -4.31 1.91 0.08
CA ASP A 55 -2.88 1.89 0.40
C ASP A 55 -2.12 2.97 -0.38
N GLY A 56 -0.96 3.37 0.11
CA GLY A 56 -0.19 4.46 -0.47
C GLY A 56 0.98 3.98 -1.32
N MET A 57 1.36 4.83 -2.26
CA MET A 57 2.53 4.63 -3.09
C MET A 57 3.62 5.60 -2.67
N ARG A 58 4.84 5.09 -2.48
CA ARG A 58 6.00 5.90 -2.10
C ARG A 58 6.56 6.62 -3.33
N TRP A 59 5.87 7.66 -3.80
CA TRP A 59 6.25 8.36 -5.04
C TRP A 59 7.71 8.83 -5.05
N HIS A 60 8.22 9.24 -3.88
CA HIS A 60 9.60 9.67 -3.70
C HIS A 60 10.66 8.57 -3.92
N LEU A 61 10.26 7.29 -3.94
CA LEU A 61 11.09 6.15 -4.36
C LEU A 61 10.78 5.74 -5.80
N ILE A 62 9.54 5.93 -6.24
CA ILE A 62 9.09 5.58 -7.59
C ILE A 62 9.70 6.51 -8.63
N GLU A 63 9.73 7.81 -8.38
CA GLU A 63 10.29 8.81 -9.28
C GLU A 63 11.32 9.64 -8.52
N THR A 64 12.57 9.17 -8.50
CA THR A 64 13.68 9.92 -7.89
C THR A 64 14.22 11.02 -8.80
N SER A 65 13.99 10.90 -10.11
CA SER A 65 14.30 11.91 -11.12
C SER A 65 13.16 12.00 -12.15
N PRO A 66 12.89 13.20 -12.71
CA PRO A 66 11.75 13.38 -13.59
C PRO A 66 11.72 12.39 -14.76
N ASN A 67 10.59 11.71 -14.93
CA ASN A 67 10.34 10.70 -15.97
C ASN A 67 11.18 9.41 -15.88
N CYS A 68 11.88 9.16 -14.77
CA CYS A 68 12.55 7.91 -14.49
C CYS A 68 11.80 7.17 -13.38
N TYR A 69 11.15 6.06 -13.75
CA TYR A 69 10.27 5.34 -12.83
C TYR A 69 10.86 4.00 -12.42
N ASP A 70 11.04 3.81 -11.11
CA ASP A 70 11.34 2.52 -10.50
C ASP A 70 10.17 2.03 -9.64
N TRP A 71 9.44 1.03 -10.16
CA TRP A 71 8.30 0.44 -9.47
C TRP A 71 8.69 -0.67 -8.48
N SER A 72 9.98 -0.93 -8.26
CA SER A 72 10.48 -1.98 -7.37
C SER A 72 9.91 -1.88 -5.94
N SER A 73 9.66 -0.66 -5.48
CA SER A 73 9.10 -0.39 -4.14
C SER A 73 7.61 -0.68 -3.98
N PHE A 74 6.86 -0.83 -5.09
CA PHE A 74 5.40 -1.00 -5.08
C PHE A 74 4.94 -2.34 -5.67
N LEU A 75 5.62 -2.86 -6.69
CA LEU A 75 5.23 -4.11 -7.33
C LEU A 75 5.07 -5.31 -6.36
N PRO A 76 5.92 -5.49 -5.32
CA PRO A 76 5.70 -6.54 -4.33
C PRO A 76 4.36 -6.40 -3.59
N MET A 77 3.98 -5.18 -3.21
CA MET A 77 2.72 -4.90 -2.50
C MET A 77 1.51 -5.19 -3.39
N LEU A 78 1.55 -4.75 -4.65
CA LEU A 78 0.50 -5.04 -5.64
C LEU A 78 0.31 -6.56 -5.84
N ARG A 79 1.43 -7.29 -5.92
CA ARG A 79 1.39 -8.76 -6.06
C ARG A 79 0.82 -9.43 -4.82
N ALA A 80 1.19 -8.94 -3.63
CA ALA A 80 0.69 -9.45 -2.36
C ALA A 80 -0.84 -9.27 -2.25
N ALA A 81 -1.36 -8.08 -2.56
CA ALA A 81 -2.80 -7.84 -2.55
C ALA A 81 -3.55 -8.76 -3.52
N ARG A 82 -3.02 -8.92 -4.74
CA ARG A 82 -3.61 -9.84 -5.73
C ARG A 82 -3.59 -11.29 -5.27
N LEU A 83 -2.53 -11.74 -4.62
CA LEU A 83 -2.43 -13.10 -4.08
C LEU A 83 -3.50 -13.38 -3.03
N GLN A 84 -3.85 -12.37 -2.23
CA GLN A 84 -4.84 -12.48 -1.15
C GLN A 84 -6.27 -12.08 -1.57
N SER A 85 -6.51 -11.87 -2.87
CA SER A 85 -7.80 -11.39 -3.39
C SER A 85 -8.28 -10.10 -2.71
N VAL A 86 -7.33 -9.19 -2.46
CA VAL A 86 -7.57 -7.84 -1.96
C VAL A 86 -7.49 -6.86 -3.14
N CYS A 87 -8.55 -6.09 -3.32
CA CYS A 87 -8.61 -4.97 -4.24
C CYS A 87 -7.96 -3.72 -3.59
N LEU A 88 -6.92 -3.20 -4.24
CA LEU A 88 -6.27 -1.95 -3.86
C LEU A 88 -6.98 -0.77 -4.52
N GLY A 89 -7.33 0.23 -3.72
CA GLY A 89 -7.91 1.51 -4.15
C GLY A 89 -7.07 2.73 -3.79
#